data_AF-A0A7I8IR26-F1
#
_entry.id   AF-A0A7I8IR26-F1
#
_cell.length_a   1.000
_cell.length_b   1.000
_cell.length_c   1.000
_cell.angle_alpha   90.00
_cell.angle_beta   90.00
_cell.angle_gamma   90.00
#
_symmetry.space_group_name_H-M   'P 1'
#
loop_
_entity.id
_entity.type
_entity.pdbx_description
1 polymer ?
#
loop_
_entity_poly.entity_id
_entity_poly.type
_entity_poly.pdbx_seq_one_letter_code
_entity_poly.pdbx_strand_id
1 'polypeptide(L)'
;MSGSSPRRRTAGACDALERVERLAAENAVVIFSVSTCCMCHAVKRLFCGMGVNPTGVPAAPRGPSAVPVVFVGGKLVGAMDSVMASHISGTLVPLLKEAGALWL
;
A
#
# COMPACT_ATOMS: atom_id res chain seq x y z
N MET A 1 -1.33 41.18 14.10
CA MET A 1 -2.74 40.76 14.21
C MET A 1 -2.87 39.43 13.50
N SER A 2 -2.57 38.35 14.22
CA SER A 2 -2.65 36.98 13.72
C SER A 2 -4.06 36.48 14.00
N GLY A 3 -4.84 36.18 12.96
CA GLY A 3 -6.26 35.85 13.09
C GLY A 3 -6.68 34.72 12.15
N SER A 4 -6.42 33.49 12.60
CA SER A 4 -7.28 32.32 12.45
C SER A 4 -7.66 31.84 11.04
N SER A 5 -6.76 31.06 10.42
CA SER A 5 -7.10 30.14 9.33
C SER A 5 -7.90 28.94 9.88
N PRO A 6 -8.92 28.42 9.18
CA PRO A 6 -9.84 27.44 9.73
C PRO A 6 -9.11 26.14 10.04
N ARG A 7 -9.29 25.61 11.26
CA ARG A 7 -8.98 24.21 11.59
C ARG A 7 -9.78 23.31 10.66
N ARG A 8 -9.21 22.97 9.49
CA ARG A 8 -9.81 22.02 8.56
C ARG A 8 -9.46 20.61 9.03
N ARG A 9 -10.42 20.06 9.76
CA ARG A 9 -10.65 18.64 10.11
C ARG A 9 -9.73 17.66 9.38
N THR A 10 -9.04 16.85 10.18
CA THR A 10 -8.36 15.59 9.83
C THR A 10 -9.28 14.69 9.00
N ALA A 11 -9.16 14.77 7.66
CA ALA A 11 -9.93 13.98 6.70
C ALA A 11 -9.05 13.00 5.89
N GLY A 12 -7.75 12.85 6.24
CA GLY A 12 -6.80 12.09 5.41
C GLY A 12 -6.81 10.57 5.61
N ALA A 13 -7.19 10.08 6.80
CA ALA A 13 -7.15 8.65 7.11
C ALA A 13 -8.42 7.90 6.67
N CYS A 14 -9.61 8.51 6.81
CA CYS A 14 -10.86 7.92 6.34
C CYS A 14 -10.92 7.77 4.82
N ASP A 15 -10.42 8.76 4.06
CA ASP A 15 -10.42 8.71 2.59
C ASP A 15 -9.47 7.62 2.06
N ALA A 16 -8.31 7.45 2.70
CA ALA A 16 -7.38 6.39 2.37
C ALA A 16 -7.96 5.01 2.71
N LEU A 17 -8.58 4.85 3.88
CA LEU A 17 -9.16 3.57 4.31
C LEU A 17 -10.37 3.17 3.46
N GLU A 18 -11.29 4.09 3.17
CA GLU A 18 -12.44 3.81 2.30
C GLU A 18 -12.00 3.43 0.88
N ARG A 19 -10.95 4.10 0.38
CA ARG A 19 -10.35 3.78 -0.92
C ARG A 19 -9.61 2.44 -0.88
N VAL A 20 -8.93 2.10 0.21
CA VAL A 20 -8.33 0.77 0.44
C VAL A 20 -9.42 -0.28 0.43
N GLU A 21 -10.52 -0.10 1.16
CA GLU A 21 -11.62 -1.08 1.24
C GLU A 21 -12.20 -1.37 -0.14
N ARG A 22 -12.47 -0.32 -0.94
CA ARG A 22 -12.95 -0.49 -2.30
C ARG A 22 -11.94 -1.23 -3.19
N LEU A 23 -10.67 -0.83 -3.11
CA LEU A 23 -9.61 -1.48 -3.90
C LEU A 23 -9.32 -2.91 -3.45
N ALA A 24 -9.45 -3.21 -2.16
CA ALA A 24 -9.25 -4.53 -1.58
C ALA A 24 -10.40 -5.49 -1.93
N ALA A 25 -11.62 -4.96 -2.12
CA ALA A 25 -12.73 -5.74 -2.64
C ALA A 25 -12.51 -6.16 -4.11
N GLU A 26 -11.83 -5.31 -4.89
CA GLU A 26 -11.58 -5.54 -6.31
C GLU A 26 -10.23 -6.22 -6.60
N ASN A 27 -9.25 -6.12 -5.70
CA ASN A 27 -7.87 -6.52 -5.93
C ASN A 27 -7.27 -7.23 -4.72
N ALA A 28 -6.55 -8.33 -4.98
CA ALA A 28 -5.86 -9.09 -3.95
C ALA A 28 -4.67 -8.33 -3.32
N VAL A 29 -3.99 -7.46 -4.09
CA VAL A 29 -2.85 -6.66 -3.61
C VAL A 29 -2.97 -5.22 -4.08
N VAL A 30 -2.82 -4.27 -3.15
CA VAL A 30 -2.94 -2.83 -3.41
C VAL A 30 -1.69 -2.13 -2.88
N ILE A 31 -1.05 -1.32 -3.72
CA ILE A 31 0.15 -0.55 -3.36
C ILE A 31 -0.15 0.94 -3.49
N PHE A 32 -0.10 1.66 -2.38
CA PHE A 32 -0.14 3.12 -2.38
C PHE A 32 1.26 3.68 -2.55
N SER A 33 1.50 4.34 -3.68
CA SER A 33 2.82 4.80 -4.10
C SER A 33 2.72 6.16 -4.77
N VAL A 34 3.75 7.00 -4.61
CA VAL A 34 3.97 8.14 -5.51
C VAL A 34 4.75 7.64 -6.73
N SER A 35 4.32 8.02 -7.93
CA SER A 35 4.77 7.44 -9.20
C SER A 35 6.26 7.65 -9.54
N THR A 36 7.00 8.47 -8.78
CA THR A 36 8.38 8.88 -9.10
C THR A 36 9.47 8.36 -8.15
N CYS A 37 9.17 7.42 -7.26
CA CYS A 37 10.13 6.96 -6.23
C CYS A 37 10.83 5.63 -6.56
N CYS A 38 12.14 5.49 -6.28
CA CYS A 38 12.91 4.26 -6.52
C CYS A 38 12.38 3.05 -5.73
N MET A 39 11.93 3.29 -4.49
CA MET A 39 11.33 2.26 -3.62
C MET A 39 10.01 1.72 -4.20
N CYS A 40 9.25 2.59 -4.86
CA CYS A 40 7.98 2.24 -5.49
C CYS A 40 8.21 1.26 -6.66
N HIS A 41 9.29 1.47 -7.43
CA HIS A 41 9.71 0.54 -8.47
C HIS A 41 10.21 -0.78 -7.89
N ALA A 42 10.93 -0.74 -6.77
CA ALA A 42 11.42 -1.94 -6.09
C ALA A 42 10.27 -2.85 -5.62
N VAL A 43 9.26 -2.29 -4.96
CA VAL A 43 8.09 -3.06 -4.50
C VAL A 43 7.30 -3.64 -5.67
N LYS A 44 7.04 -2.86 -6.71
CA LYS A 44 6.34 -3.36 -7.90
C LYS A 44 7.10 -4.53 -8.54
N ARG A 45 8.43 -4.41 -8.66
CA ARG A 45 9.28 -5.49 -9.18
C ARG A 45 9.27 -6.72 -8.30
N LEU A 46 9.27 -6.55 -6.97
CA LEU A 46 9.21 -7.68 -6.02
C LEU A 46 7.93 -8.51 -6.25
N PHE A 47 6.77 -7.85 -6.28
CA PHE A 47 5.50 -8.55 -6.51
C PHE A 47 5.40 -9.17 -7.90
N CYS A 48 5.81 -8.45 -8.95
CA CYS A 48 5.85 -9.01 -10.30
C CYS A 48 6.80 -10.21 -10.40
N GLY A 49 7.94 -10.19 -9.70
CA GLY A 49 8.88 -11.31 -9.65
C GLY A 49 8.33 -12.56 -8.97
N MET A 50 7.34 -12.39 -8.07
CA MET A 50 6.60 -13.50 -7.46
C MET A 50 5.37 -13.92 -8.28
N GLY A 51 5.14 -13.35 -9.47
CA GLY A 51 3.96 -13.64 -10.29
C GLY A 51 2.67 -12.96 -9.84
N VAL A 52 2.77 -11.97 -8.94
CA VAL A 52 1.63 -11.21 -8.42
C VAL A 52 1.49 -9.90 -9.20
N ASN A 53 0.26 -9.53 -9.58
CA ASN A 53 -0.02 -8.25 -10.22
C ASN A 53 -0.65 -7.27 -9.21
N PRO A 54 0.13 -6.36 -8.60
CA PRO A 54 -0.41 -5.41 -7.64
C PRO A 54 -1.03 -4.19 -8.30
N THR A 55 -2.12 -3.69 -7.72
CA THR A 55 -2.77 -2.46 -8.18
C THR A 55 -2.10 -1.24 -7.54
N GLY A 56 -1.38 -0.48 -8.37
CA GLY A 56 -0.65 0.72 -7.97
C GLY A 56 -1.57 1.95 -7.92
N VAL A 57 -1.68 2.56 -6.75
CA VAL A 57 -2.60 3.65 -6.48
C VAL A 57 -1.82 4.89 -6.04
N PRO A 58 -2.03 6.06 -6.66
CA PRO A 58 -1.31 7.28 -6.31
C PRO A 58 -1.62 7.67 -4.87
N ALA A 59 -0.57 7.71 -4.04
CA ALA A 59 -0.65 8.23 -2.69
C ALA A 59 -0.87 9.76 -2.74
N ALA A 60 -1.70 10.29 -1.84
CA ALA A 60 -1.96 11.73 -1.79
C ALA A 60 -0.66 12.49 -1.42
N PRO A 61 -0.39 13.66 -2.04
CA PRO A 61 0.84 14.43 -1.82
C PRO A 61 0.99 15.01 -0.41
N ARG A 62 0.03 14.77 0.49
CA ARG A 62 -0.01 15.27 1.88
C ARG A 62 -0.24 14.16 2.92
N GLY A 63 -0.11 12.88 2.51
CA GLY A 63 -0.20 11.71 3.39
C GLY A 63 1.17 11.33 3.99
N PRO A 64 1.20 10.46 5.02
CA PRO A 64 2.41 10.18 5.80
C PRO A 64 3.57 9.78 4.89
N SER A 65 4.72 10.41 5.12
CA SER A 65 5.96 10.39 4.33
C SER A 65 6.61 9.01 4.09
N ALA A 66 5.92 7.91 4.38
CA ALA A 66 6.40 6.53 4.26
C ALA A 66 5.67 5.80 3.12
N VAL A 67 5.87 6.26 1.89
CA VAL A 67 5.53 5.50 0.68
C VAL A 67 6.71 4.59 0.29
N PRO A 68 6.48 3.40 -0.26
CA PRO A 68 5.19 2.78 -0.58
C PRO A 68 4.52 2.11 0.63
N VAL A 69 3.18 2.13 0.69
CA VAL A 69 2.37 1.36 1.65
C VAL A 69 1.66 0.23 0.91
N VAL A 70 1.72 -0.99 1.45
CA VAL A 70 1.22 -2.20 0.79
C VAL A 70 0.13 -2.86 1.63
N PHE A 71 -0.94 -3.26 0.93
CA PHE A 71 -2.05 -4.04 1.47
C PHE A 71 -2.18 -5.34 0.69
N VAL A 72 -2.45 -6.44 1.39
CA VAL A 72 -2.63 -7.79 0.83
C VAL A 72 -3.89 -8.40 1.45
N GLY A 73 -4.85 -8.80 0.61
CA GLY A 73 -6.13 -9.36 1.06
C GLY A 73 -6.89 -8.46 2.02
N GLY A 74 -6.83 -7.13 1.82
CA GLY A 74 -7.43 -6.14 2.71
C GLY A 74 -6.67 -5.88 4.03
N LYS A 75 -5.57 -6.60 4.31
CA LYS A 75 -4.74 -6.38 5.50
C LYS A 75 -3.58 -5.44 5.17
N LEU A 76 -3.31 -4.48 6.07
CA LEU A 76 -2.13 -3.62 5.98
C LEU A 76 -0.86 -4.45 6.29
N VAL A 77 0.01 -4.59 5.30
CA VAL A 77 1.34 -5.22 5.47
C VAL A 77 2.36 -4.20 5.96
N GLY A 78 2.23 -2.96 5.51
CA GLY A 78 3.06 -1.84 5.95
C GLY A 78 3.86 -1.19 4.82
N ALA A 79 4.98 -0.56 5.17
CA ALA A 79 5.86 0.11 4.22
C ALA A 79 6.89 -0.86 3.60
N MET A 80 7.80 -0.34 2.77
CA MET A 80 8.86 -1.12 2.12
C MET A 80 9.60 -2.05 3.09
N ASP A 81 10.06 -1.55 4.24
CA ASP A 81 10.86 -2.33 5.19
C ASP A 81 10.08 -3.54 5.72
N SER A 82 8.80 -3.37 6.02
CA SER A 82 7.92 -4.46 6.48
C SER A 82 7.65 -5.48 5.39
N VAL A 83 7.50 -5.03 4.14
CA VAL A 83 7.33 -5.92 2.97
C VAL A 83 8.59 -6.74 2.74
N MET A 84 9.77 -6.12 2.81
CA MET A 84 11.06 -6.80 2.68
C MET A 84 11.29 -7.78 3.84
N ALA A 85 11.00 -7.38 5.07
CA ALA A 85 11.10 -8.26 6.23
C ALA A 85 10.19 -9.49 6.07
N SER A 86 8.96 -9.30 5.56
CA SER A 86 8.01 -10.40 5.29
C SER A 86 8.48 -11.31 4.16
N HIS A 87 9.13 -10.74 3.13
CA HIS A 87 9.74 -11.51 2.05
C HIS A 87 10.91 -12.37 2.56
N ILE A 88 11.81 -11.77 3.34
CA ILE A 88 12.98 -12.47 3.93
C ILE A 88 12.53 -13.55 4.92
N SER A 89 11.49 -13.27 5.71
CA SER A 89 10.93 -14.23 6.68
C SER A 89 10.07 -15.32 6.03
N GLY A 90 9.79 -15.22 4.72
CA GLY A 90 8.93 -16.15 4.00
C GLY A 90 7.43 -16.02 4.31
N THR A 91 7.01 -15.08 5.15
CA THR A 91 5.60 -14.87 5.54
C THR A 91 4.77 -14.17 4.45
N LEU A 92 5.44 -13.50 3.50
CA LEU A 92 4.76 -12.81 2.41
C LEU A 92 4.04 -13.77 1.45
N VAL A 93 4.62 -14.94 1.17
CA VAL A 93 4.04 -15.94 0.25
C VAL A 93 2.72 -16.52 0.79
N PRO A 94 2.63 -16.98 2.05
CA PRO A 94 1.35 -17.40 2.65
C PRO A 94 0.28 -16.30 2.60
N LEU A 95 0.62 -15.05 2.91
CA LEU A 95 -0.32 -13.93 2.84
C LEU A 95 -0.87 -13.72 1.42
N LEU A 96 -0.01 -13.86 0.41
CA LEU A 96 -0.41 -13.77 -0.99
C LEU A 96 -1.31 -14.93 -1.43
N LYS A 97 -1.05 -16.14 -0.92
CA LYS A 97 -1.91 -17.31 -1.16
C LYS A 97 -3.29 -17.14 -0.50
N GLU A 98 -3.33 -16.72 0.75
CA GLU A 98 -4.59 -16.44 1.47
C GLU A 98 -5.42 -15.36 0.78
N ALA A 99 -4.75 -14.34 0.23
CA ALA A 99 -5.40 -13.26 -0.52
C ALA A 99 -5.84 -13.68 -1.94
N GLY A 100 -5.52 -14.90 -2.39
CA GLY A 100 -5.80 -15.34 -3.77
C GLY A 100 -4.94 -14.61 -4.82
N ALA A 101 -3.86 -13.95 -4.40
CA ALA A 101 -2.93 -13.23 -5.26
C ALA A 101 -1.91 -14.16 -5.93
N LEU A 102 -1.71 -15.37 -5.38
CA LEU A 102 -0.73 -16.34 -5.83
C LEU A 102 -1.33 -17.75 -5.80
N TRP A 103 -1.42 -18.39 -6.98
CA TRP A 103 -1.93 -19.75 -7.17
C TRP A 103 -0.78 -20.65 -7.66
N LEU A 104 0.09 -21.07 -6.74
CA LEU A 104 1.09 -22.13 -6.93
C LEU A 104 0.78 -23.32 -6.03
#